data_AF-A0A831WFG4-F1
#
_entry.id   AF-A0A831WFG4-F1
#
_cell.length_a   1.000
_cell.length_b   1.000
_cell.length_c   1.000
_cell.angle_alpha   90.00
_cell.angle_beta   90.00
_cell.angle_gamma   90.00
#
_symmetry.space_group_name_H-M   'P 1'
#
loop_
_entity.id
_entity.type
_entity.pdbx_description
1 polymer ?
#
loop_
_entity_poly.entity_id
_entity_poly.type
_entity_poly.pdbx_seq_one_letter_code
_entity_poly.pdbx_strand_id
1 'polypeptide(L)' 'MNQKSNFETFYVLSIAWQLGFFIAVPIAGFLFLGVWGDRFFNTEPLFLLIGLLVGIVITVYEVYHLLIPLIKDKKQDA' A
#
# COMPACT_ATOMS: atom_id res chain seq x y z
N MET A 1 -2.20 4.98 -37.57
CA MET A 1 -2.95 4.47 -36.40
C MET A 1 -1.96 4.13 -35.28
N ASN A 2 -2.22 4.61 -34.07
CA ASN A 2 -1.85 3.99 -32.78
C ASN A 2 -0.38 4.07 -32.25
N GLN A 3 0.18 5.27 -32.08
CA GLN A 3 1.39 5.49 -31.24
C GLN A 3 1.07 6.06 -29.84
N LYS A 4 -0.16 6.57 -29.61
CA LYS A 4 -0.60 7.12 -28.32
C LYS A 4 -0.89 6.05 -27.24
N SER A 5 -1.11 4.79 -27.60
CA SER A 5 -1.52 3.74 -26.66
C SER A 5 -0.41 3.26 -25.74
N ASN A 6 0.84 3.22 -26.21
CA ASN A 6 1.94 2.67 -25.41
C ASN A 6 2.27 3.56 -24.21
N PHE A 7 2.29 4.88 -24.41
CA PHE A 7 2.61 5.83 -23.35
C PHE A 7 1.56 5.86 -22.24
N GLU A 8 0.28 5.81 -22.60
CA GLU A 8 -0.83 5.69 -21.64
C GLU A 8 -0.74 4.37 -20.84
N THR A 9 -0.44 3.24 -21.51
CA THR A 9 -0.26 1.96 -20.82
C THR A 9 0.94 1.99 -19.87
N PHE A 10 2.06 2.62 -20.25
CA PHE A 10 3.21 2.80 -19.37
C PHE A 10 2.89 3.70 -18.18
N TYR A 11 2.09 4.74 -18.37
CA TYR A 11 1.66 5.64 -17.31
C TYR A 11 0.69 4.97 -16.33
N VAL A 12 -0.28 4.22 -16.83
CA VAL A 12 -1.18 3.42 -15.98
C VAL A 12 -0.39 2.35 -15.22
N LEU A 13 0.59 1.72 -15.87
CA LEU A 13 1.47 0.74 -15.23
C LEU A 13 2.33 1.37 -14.14
N SER A 14 2.87 2.57 -14.35
CA SER A 14 3.69 3.25 -13.34
C SER A 14 2.86 3.68 -12.13
N ILE A 15 1.63 4.15 -12.35
CA ILE A 15 0.68 4.45 -11.25
C ILE A 15 0.33 3.16 -10.50
N ALA A 16 -0.02 2.09 -11.21
CA ALA A 16 -0.35 0.81 -10.58
C ALA A 16 0.82 0.26 -9.75
N TRP A 17 2.05 0.41 -10.24
CA TRP A 17 3.26 0.02 -9.52
C TRP A 17 3.46 0.84 -8.25
N GLN A 18 3.31 2.16 -8.35
CA GLN A 18 3.45 3.07 -7.20
C GLN A 18 2.38 2.77 -6.14
N LEU A 19 1.13 2.54 -6.54
CA LEU A 19 0.05 2.14 -5.64
C LEU A 19 0.32 0.78 -5.00
N GLY A 20 0.83 -0.19 -5.77
CA GLY A 20 1.20 -1.51 -5.26
C GLY A 20 2.26 -1.42 -4.17
N PHE A 21 3.32 -0.65 -4.38
CA PHE A 21 4.35 -0.40 -3.35
C PHE A 21 3.80 0.34 -2.13
N PHE A 22 2.93 1.33 -2.37
CA PHE A 22 2.31 2.11 -1.30
C PHE A 22 1.51 1.22 -0.33
N ILE A 23 0.86 0.18 -0.85
CA ILE A 23 0.11 -0.80 -0.05
C ILE A 23 1.05 -1.87 0.53
N ALA A 24 1.99 -2.39 -0.26
CA ALA A 24 2.82 -3.52 0.13
C ALA A 24 3.83 -3.17 1.24
N VAL A 25 4.41 -1.98 1.22
CA VAL A 25 5.42 -1.53 2.20
C VAL A 25 4.91 -1.56 3.64
N PRO A 26 3.78 -0.91 3.99
CA PRO A 26 3.27 -0.93 5.37
C PRO A 26 2.91 -2.35 5.81
N ILE A 27 2.20 -3.13 4.99
CA ILE A 27 1.82 -4.52 5.33
C ILE A 27 3.07 -5.38 5.58
N ALA A 28 4.06 -5.33 4.68
CA ALA A 28 5.30 -6.07 4.84
C ALA A 28 6.08 -5.62 6.08
N GLY A 29 6.11 -4.32 6.36
CA GLY A 29 6.74 -3.75 7.55
C GLY A 29 6.11 -4.27 8.84
N PHE A 30 4.78 -4.24 8.95
CA PHE A 30 4.09 -4.76 10.13
C PHE A 30 4.17 -6.27 10.28
N LEU A 31 4.18 -7.02 9.18
CA LEU A 31 4.42 -8.46 9.21
C LEU A 31 5.83 -8.78 9.72
N PHE A 32 6.84 -8.06 9.24
CA PHE A 32 8.22 -8.23 9.71
C PHE A 32 8.35 -7.92 11.21
N LEU A 33 7.74 -6.83 11.67
CA LEU A 33 7.67 -6.48 13.09
C LEU A 33 6.93 -7.53 13.91
N GLY A 34 5.82 -8.08 13.38
CA GLY A 34 5.05 -9.12 14.03
C GLY A 34 5.83 -10.43 14.19
N VAL A 35 6.52 -10.88 13.14
CA VAL A 35 7.42 -12.06 13.20
C VAL A 35 8.56 -11.84 14.18
N TRP A 36 9.15 -10.64 14.18
CA TRP A 36 10.25 -10.33 15.09
C TRP A 36 9.78 -10.30 16.56
N GLY A 37 8.60 -9.74 16.82
CA GLY A 37 7.96 -9.75 18.14
C GLY A 37 7.62 -11.16 18.59
N ASP A 38 7.04 -11.98 17.72
CA ASP A 38 6.71 -13.37 18.04
C ASP A 38 7.93 -14.20 18.42
N ARG A 39 9.06 -14.02 17.72
CA ARG A 39 10.33 -14.67 18.07
C ARG A 39 10.92 -14.18 19.39
N PHE A 40 10.77 -12.89 19.70
CA PHE A 40 11.28 -12.33 20.95
C PHE A 40 10.48 -12.80 22.16
N PHE A 41 9.15 -12.89 22.03
CA PHE A 41 8.25 -13.27 23.14
C PHE A 41 7.87 -14.76 23.16
N ASN A 42 8.29 -15.57 22.17
CA ASN A 42 7.87 -16.97 21.99
C ASN A 42 6.34 -17.14 21.92
N THR A 43 5.64 -16.15 21.37
CA THR A 43 4.18 -16.14 21.26
C THR A 43 3.69 -16.48 19.85
N GLU A 44 4.53 -17.10 19.02
CA GLU A 44 4.21 -17.48 17.64
C GLU A 44 2.83 -18.18 17.58
N PRO A 45 1.81 -17.65 16.84
CA PRO A 45 1.84 -16.55 15.87
C PRO A 45 0.99 -15.30 16.26
N LEU A 46 0.96 -14.89 17.53
CA LEU A 46 0.09 -13.81 18.01
C LEU A 46 0.48 -12.41 17.50
N PHE A 47 1.74 -12.01 17.64
CA PHE A 47 2.20 -10.68 17.19
C PHE A 47 2.20 -10.56 15.67
N LEU A 48 2.41 -11.66 14.93
CA LEU A 48 2.23 -11.68 13.48
C LEU A 48 0.77 -11.36 13.12
N LEU A 49 -0.19 -12.02 13.75
CA LEU A 49 -1.62 -11.77 13.52
C LEU A 49 -2.03 -10.34 13.87
N ILE A 50 -1.55 -9.83 15.01
CA ILE A 50 -1.79 -8.43 15.42
C ILE A 50 -1.15 -7.48 14.43
N GLY A 51 0.11 -7.71 14.04
CA GLY A 51 0.83 -6.92 13.06
C GLY A 51 0.12 -6.91 11.70
N LEU A 52 -0.38 -8.04 11.23
CA LEU A 52 -1.17 -8.13 10.00
C LEU A 52 -2.45 -7.30 10.08
N LEU A 53 -3.23 -7.45 11.16
CA LEU A 53 -4.47 -6.69 11.34
C LEU A 53 -4.19 -5.18 11.41
N VAL A 54 -3.21 -4.77 12.20
CA VAL A 54 -2.79 -3.37 12.32
C VAL A 54 -2.30 -2.84 10.98
N GLY A 55 -1.51 -3.63 10.25
CA GLY A 55 -1.03 -3.27 8.92
C GLY A 55 -2.17 -3.05 7.93
N ILE A 56 -3.16 -3.94 7.89
CA ILE A 56 -4.34 -3.78 7.04
C ILE A 56 -5.11 -2.50 7.40
N VAL A 57 -5.37 -2.27 8.69
CA VAL A 57 -6.11 -1.08 9.15
C VAL A 57 -5.38 0.20 8.78
N ILE A 58 -4.06 0.24 8.98
CA ILE A 58 -3.23 1.40 8.65
C ILE A 58 -3.19 1.61 7.14
N THR A 59 -3.00 0.56 6.34
CA THR A 59 -3.00 0.68 4.88
C THR A 59 -4.35 1.18 4.37
N VAL A 60 -5.48 0.69 4.91
CA VAL A 60 -6.80 1.23 4.58
C VAL A 60 -6.89 2.71 4.97
N TYR A 61 -6.46 3.07 6.17
CA TYR A 61 -6.47 4.46 6.63
C TYR A 61 -5.61 5.38 5.76
N GLU A 62 -4.38 4.98 5.43
CA GLU A 62 -3.48 5.73 4.55
C GLU A 62 -4.06 5.89 3.15
N VAL A 63 -4.60 4.82 2.57
CA VAL A 63 -5.27 4.84 1.27
C VAL A 63 -6.45 5.83 1.29
N TYR A 64 -7.31 5.77 2.31
CA TYR A 64 -8.43 6.72 2.43
C TYR A 64 -7.93 8.16 2.64
N HIS A 65 -6.94 8.37 3.51
CA HIS A 65 -6.48 9.72 3.86
C HIS A 65 -5.65 10.36 2.74
N LEU A 66 -4.89 9.59 1.97
CA LEU A 66 -3.97 10.08 0.94
C LEU A 66 -4.56 10.01 -0.46
N LEU A 67 -5.32 8.97 -0.81
CA LEU A 67 -5.94 8.91 -2.14
C LEU A 67 -7.09 9.90 -2.29
N ILE A 68 -7.89 10.15 -1.25
CA ILE A 68 -9.00 11.11 -1.33
C ILE A 68 -8.51 12.52 -1.73
N PRO A 69 -7.48 13.11 -1.10
CA PRO A 69 -6.97 14.41 -1.54
C PRO A 69 -6.26 14.33 -2.89
N LEU A 70 -5.49 13.28 -3.18
CA LEU A 70 -4.81 13.12 -4.49
C LEU A 70 -5.79 13.03 -5.66
N ILE A 71 -6.93 12.35 -5.48
CA ILE A 71 -7.98 12.26 -6.50
C ILE A 71 -8.76 13.58 -6.61
N LYS A 72 -8.92 14.30 -5.50
CA LYS A 72 -9.62 15.59 -5.47
C LYS A 72 -8.84 16.70 -6.17
N ASP A 73 -7.51 16.69 -6.07
CA ASP A 73 -6.64 17.70 -6.68
C ASP A 73 -6.57 17.56 -8.21
N LYS A 74 -6.54 16.32 -8.72
CA LYS A 74 -6.45 16.05 -10.17
C LYS A 74 -7.67 16.51 -11.00
N LYS A 75 -8.76 16.95 -10.36
CA LYS A 75 -9.99 17.40 -11.02
C LYS A 75 -10.06 18.92 -11.19
N GLN A 76 -9.11 19.69 -10.65
CA GLN A 76 -9.09 21.14 -10.76
C GLN A 76 -8.23 21.68 -11.92
N ASP A 77 -7.44 20.81 -12.57
CA ASP A 77 -6.55 21.16 -13.69
C ASP A 77 -7.00 20.56 -15.05
N ALA A 78 -8.25 20.09 -15.18
CA ALA A 78 -8.82 19.51 -16.42
C ALA A 78 -9.96 20.35 -16.99
#